data_AF-A0A1A8UAY7-F1
#
_entry.id   AF-A0A1A8UAY7-F1
#
_cell.length_a   1.000
_cell.length_b   1.000
_cell.length_c   1.000
_cell.angle_alpha   90.00
_cell.angle_beta   90.00
_cell.angle_gamma   90.00
#
_symmetry.space_group_name_H-M   'P 1'
#
loop_
_entity.id
_entity.type
_entity.pdbx_description
1 polymer ?
#
loop_
_entity_poly.entity_id
_entity_poly.type
_entity_poly.pdbx_seq_one_letter_code
_entity_poly.pdbx_strand_id
1 'polypeptide(L)'
;RGRYMLVRYEDIALDPMQKAEEMYKFAEIPFSSQAREWILKNTHATEEASSYFSTQKNSSEQAEKWRFSIPFTLAQVVQKVCGPTMQLFGYKFVNDEKTL
;
A
#
# COMPACT_ATOMS: atom_id res chain seq x y z
N ARG A 1 27.97 -2.87 -0.19
CA ARG A 1 26.94 -1.80 -0.28
C ARG A 1 25.92 -2.25 -1.34
N GLY A 2 24.62 -1.96 -1.19
CA GLY A 2 23.60 -2.35 -2.18
C GLY A 2 22.85 -3.67 -1.93
N ARG A 3 22.93 -4.25 -0.72
CA ARG A 3 22.19 -5.49 -0.34
C ARG A 3 20.91 -5.21 0.46
N TYR A 4 20.49 -3.95 0.50
CA TYR A 4 19.27 -3.53 1.18
C TYR A 4 18.49 -2.59 0.27
N MET A 5 17.21 -2.91 0.08
CA MET A 5 16.23 -2.08 -0.61
C MET A 5 15.20 -1.64 0.44
N LEU A 6 15.10 -0.33 0.66
CA LEU A 6 14.02 0.23 1.47
C LEU A 6 12.77 0.30 0.60
N VAL A 7 11.68 -0.30 1.06
CA VAL A 7 10.39 -0.25 0.38
C VAL A 7 9.30 0.11 1.39
N ARG A 8 8.39 0.98 0.98
CA ARG A 8 7.21 1.32 1.77
C ARG A 8 6.03 0.45 1.37
N TYR A 9 5.22 0.09 2.35
CA TYR A 9 4.04 -0.76 2.13
C TYR A 9 3.07 -0.10 1.15
N GLU A 10 2.87 1.21 1.28
CA GLU A 10 1.94 2.01 0.50
C GLU A 10 2.33 2.03 -0.99
N ASP A 11 3.62 2.12 -1.30
CA ASP A 11 4.09 2.11 -2.67
C ASP A 11 3.79 0.76 -3.35
N ILE A 12 3.95 -0.35 -2.61
CA ILE A 12 3.63 -1.70 -3.10
C ILE A 12 2.12 -1.86 -3.24
N ALA A 13 1.35 -1.33 -2.29
CA ALA A 13 -0.09 -1.47 -2.31
C ALA A 13 -0.73 -0.71 -3.48
N LEU A 14 -0.20 0.48 -3.80
CA LEU A 14 -0.70 1.35 -4.86
C LEU A 14 -0.25 0.92 -6.27
N ASP A 15 1.02 0.54 -6.43
CA ASP A 15 1.56 0.06 -7.71
C ASP A 15 2.34 -1.26 -7.52
N PRO A 16 1.62 -2.36 -7.28
CA PRO A 16 2.23 -3.65 -6.99
C PRO A 16 3.08 -4.17 -8.14
N MET A 17 2.72 -3.84 -9.38
CA MET A 17 3.44 -4.32 -10.56
C MET A 17 4.77 -3.62 -10.74
N GLN A 18 4.78 -2.28 -10.70
CA GLN A 18 6.02 -1.52 -10.82
C GLN A 18 6.97 -1.86 -9.67
N LYS A 19 6.48 -1.94 -8.43
CA LYS A 19 7.33 -2.25 -7.27
C LYS A 19 7.88 -3.67 -7.33
N ALA A 20 7.11 -4.64 -7.82
CA ALA A 20 7.62 -5.98 -8.03
C ALA A 20 8.77 -6.00 -9.05
N GLU A 21 8.64 -5.31 -10.19
CA GLU A 21 9.71 -5.21 -11.18
C GLU A 21 11.00 -4.61 -10.59
N GLU A 22 10.88 -3.56 -9.79
CA GLU A 22 12.01 -2.94 -9.08
C GLU A 22 12.67 -3.92 -8.11
N MET A 23 11.88 -4.69 -7.34
CA MET A 23 12.40 -5.70 -6.40
C MET A 23 13.11 -6.85 -7.11
N TYR A 24 12.54 -7.38 -8.20
CA TYR A 24 13.16 -8.45 -8.98
C TYR A 24 14.47 -7.99 -9.61
N LYS A 25 14.50 -6.76 -10.15
CA LYS A 25 15.72 -6.14 -10.67
C LYS A 25 16.77 -5.96 -9.58
N PHE A 26 16.37 -5.52 -8.39
CA PHE A 26 17.27 -5.38 -7.24
C PHE A 26 17.85 -6.71 -6.78
N ALA A 27 17.06 -7.79 -6.82
CA ALA A 27 17.49 -9.14 -6.46
C ALA A 27 18.26 -9.86 -7.58
N GLU A 28 18.42 -9.24 -8.76
CA GLU A 28 19.02 -9.84 -9.97
C GLU A 28 18.30 -11.13 -10.42
N ILE A 29 16.98 -11.22 -10.15
CA ILE A 29 16.14 -12.35 -10.53
C ILE A 29 15.32 -11.96 -11.77
N PRO A 30 15.30 -12.78 -12.84
CA PRO A 30 14.43 -12.54 -13.98
C PRO A 30 12.95 -12.51 -13.57
N PHE A 31 12.24 -11.46 -13.98
CA PHE A 31 10.82 -11.35 -13.68
C PHE A 31 9.98 -12.14 -14.67
N SER A 32 9.38 -13.24 -14.19
CA SER A 32 8.64 -14.18 -15.04
C SER A 32 7.19 -13.73 -15.29
N SER A 33 6.61 -14.20 -16.39
CA SER A 33 5.20 -13.97 -16.69
C SER A 33 4.28 -14.58 -15.63
N GLN A 34 4.64 -15.74 -15.08
CA GLN A 34 3.87 -16.39 -14.02
C GLN A 34 3.84 -15.55 -12.74
N ALA A 35 4.97 -14.91 -12.39
CA ALA A 35 5.02 -14.00 -11.24
C ALA A 35 4.13 -12.77 -11.47
N ARG A 36 4.19 -12.17 -12.67
CA ARG A 36 3.30 -11.06 -13.05
C ARG A 36 1.82 -11.44 -12.93
N GLU A 37 1.41 -12.56 -13.52
CA GLU A 37 0.03 -13.03 -13.48
C GLU A 37 -0.44 -13.30 -12.04
N TRP A 38 0.42 -13.92 -11.23
CA TRP A 38 0.11 -14.19 -9.82
C TRP A 38 -0.06 -12.88 -9.03
N ILE A 39 0.82 -11.89 -9.24
CA ILE A 39 0.70 -10.58 -8.57
C ILE A 39 -0.62 -9.93 -8.97
N LEU A 40 -0.90 -9.81 -10.27
CA LEU A 40 -2.14 -9.20 -10.76
C LEU A 40 -3.38 -9.85 -10.16
N LYS A 41 -3.41 -11.18 -10.13
CA LYS A 41 -4.53 -11.94 -9.56
C LYS A 41 -4.73 -11.68 -8.07
N ASN A 42 -3.67 -11.49 -7.30
CA ASN A 42 -3.77 -11.34 -5.85
C ASN A 42 -3.90 -9.89 -5.38
N THR A 43 -3.50 -8.90 -6.19
CA THR A 43 -3.52 -7.47 -5.82
C THR A 43 -4.60 -6.64 -6.51
N HIS A 44 -5.23 -7.15 -7.57
CA HIS A 44 -6.36 -6.51 -8.28
C HIS A 44 -7.64 -7.35 -8.20
N ALA A 45 -7.91 -7.94 -7.05
CA ALA A 45 -9.13 -8.72 -6.87
C ALA A 45 -10.37 -7.82 -6.95
N THR A 46 -11.41 -8.26 -7.66
CA THR A 46 -12.73 -7.63 -7.63
C THR A 46 -13.47 -8.00 -6.34
N GLU A 47 -14.49 -7.21 -5.97
CA GLU A 47 -15.31 -7.48 -4.78
C GLU A 47 -15.89 -8.90 -4.78
N GLU A 48 -16.29 -9.39 -5.96
CA GLU A 48 -16.85 -10.73 -6.19
C GLU A 48 -15.84 -11.86 -5.91
N ALA A 49 -14.55 -11.62 -6.15
CA ALA A 49 -13.46 -12.56 -5.84
C ALA A 49 -12.99 -12.47 -4.37
N SER A 50 -13.48 -11.48 -3.62
CA SER A 50 -12.98 -11.09 -2.31
C SER A 50 -13.78 -11.70 -1.13
N SER A 51 -14.01 -13.00 -1.13
CA SER A 51 -14.66 -13.68 0.02
C SER A 51 -13.90 -13.45 1.35
N TYR A 52 -14.55 -13.72 2.48
CA TYR A 52 -13.96 -13.52 3.82
C TYR A 52 -12.63 -14.27 4.00
N PHE A 53 -12.51 -15.47 3.40
CA PHE A 53 -11.30 -16.30 3.43
C PHE A 53 -10.47 -16.20 2.13
N SER A 54 -10.80 -15.28 1.23
CA SER A 54 -10.05 -15.10 -0.01
C SER A 54 -8.67 -14.50 0.25
N THR A 55 -7.66 -15.08 -0.39
CA THR A 55 -6.28 -14.55 -0.40
C THR A 55 -6.10 -13.42 -1.42
N GLN A 56 -7.11 -13.18 -2.26
CA GLN A 56 -7.10 -12.15 -3.29
C GLN A 56 -7.81 -10.91 -2.76
N LYS A 57 -7.16 -9.75 -2.81
CA LYS A 57 -7.73 -8.46 -2.41
C LYS A 57 -7.27 -7.35 -3.36
N ASN A 58 -8.04 -6.25 -3.44
CA ASN A 58 -7.53 -5.02 -4.04
C ASN A 58 -6.56 -4.37 -3.05
N SER A 59 -5.26 -4.35 -3.37
CA SER A 59 -4.22 -3.88 -2.44
C SER A 59 -4.36 -2.40 -2.10
N SER A 60 -4.71 -1.56 -3.07
CA SER A 60 -4.90 -0.12 -2.89
C SER A 60 -6.06 0.17 -1.94
N GLU A 61 -7.21 -0.47 -2.18
CA GLU A 61 -8.39 -0.31 -1.31
C GLU A 61 -8.10 -0.78 0.12
N GLN A 62 -7.37 -1.88 0.28
CA GLN A 62 -7.04 -2.40 1.60
C GLN A 62 -6.10 -1.49 2.37
N ALA A 63 -5.11 -0.89 1.70
CA ALA A 63 -4.20 0.08 2.32
C ALA A 63 -4.93 1.37 2.73
N GLU A 64 -5.96 1.76 1.99
CA GLU A 64 -6.74 2.98 2.24
C GLU A 64 -8.00 2.75 3.08
N LYS A 65 -8.37 1.51 3.37
CA LYS A 65 -9.61 1.14 4.08
C LYS A 65 -9.81 1.86 5.40
N TRP A 66 -8.72 2.11 6.13
CA TRP A 66 -8.78 2.77 7.43
C TRP A 66 -9.43 4.16 7.33
N ARG A 67 -9.23 4.88 6.20
CA ARG A 67 -9.76 6.22 5.93
C ARG A 67 -11.29 6.27 6.06
N PHE A 68 -11.97 5.19 5.69
CA PHE A 68 -13.44 5.08 5.76
C PHE A 68 -13.94 4.50 7.08
N SER A 69 -13.07 3.87 7.87
CA SER A 69 -13.46 3.21 9.13
C SER A 69 -13.23 4.06 10.37
N ILE A 70 -12.28 5.00 10.32
CA ILE A 70 -11.94 5.82 11.47
C ILE A 70 -12.66 7.16 11.40
N PRO A 71 -13.14 7.71 12.53
CA PRO A 71 -13.63 9.07 12.58
C PRO A 71 -12.53 10.08 12.28
N PHE A 72 -12.86 11.18 11.60
CA PHE A 72 -11.92 12.27 11.35
C PHE A 72 -11.28 12.81 12.64
N THR A 73 -12.01 12.84 13.75
CA THR A 73 -11.49 13.26 15.05
C THR A 73 -10.34 12.38 15.54
N LEU A 74 -10.37 11.08 15.25
CA LEU A 74 -9.27 10.16 15.56
C LEU A 74 -8.05 10.46 14.69
N ALA A 75 -8.25 10.71 13.39
CA ALA A 75 -7.17 11.12 12.49
C ALA A 75 -6.49 12.42 12.97
N GLN A 76 -7.26 13.40 13.45
CA GLN A 76 -6.72 14.65 14.02
C GLN A 76 -5.83 14.39 15.24
N VAL A 77 -6.25 13.50 16.14
CA VAL A 77 -5.45 13.13 17.33
C VAL A 77 -4.15 12.47 16.91
N VAL A 78 -4.20 11.53 15.95
CA VAL A 78 -3.01 10.87 15.42
C VAL A 78 -2.06 11.90 14.78
N GLN A 79 -2.57 12.83 13.96
CA GLN A 79 -1.77 13.89 13.34
C GLN A 79 -1.12 14.81 14.36
N LYS A 80 -1.81 15.10 15.48
CA LYS A 80 -1.26 15.92 16.57
C LYS A 80 -0.08 15.24 17.27
N VAL A 81 -0.16 13.93 17.50
CA VAL A 81 0.87 13.15 18.19
C VAL A 81 2.02 12.80 17.25
N CYS A 82 1.71 12.34 16.04
CA CYS A 82 2.66 11.84 15.06
C CYS A 82 3.16 12.90 14.08
N GLY A 83 2.75 14.16 14.22
CA GLY A 83 3.03 15.24 13.25
C GLY A 83 4.50 15.37 12.82
N PRO A 84 5.47 15.43 13.75
CA PRO A 84 6.89 15.49 13.38
C PRO A 84 7.35 14.27 12.56
N THR A 85 6.88 13.09 12.94
CA THR A 85 7.17 11.82 12.25
C THR A 85 6.54 11.80 10.86
N MET A 86 5.30 12.28 10.73
CA MET A 86 4.62 12.39 9.45
C MET A 86 5.37 13.31 8.49
N GLN A 87 5.87 14.45 8.97
CA GLN A 87 6.69 15.37 8.18
C GLN A 87 8.02 14.72 7.76
N LEU A 88 8.70 14.01 8.67
CA LEU A 88 9.95 13.33 8.39
C LEU A 88 9.81 12.29 7.26
N PHE A 89 8.69 11.55 7.25
CA PHE A 89 8.41 10.52 6.24
C PHE A 89 7.66 11.05 5.00
N GLY A 90 7.32 12.34 4.96
CA GLY A 90 6.64 12.98 3.83
C GLY A 90 5.15 12.63 3.70
N TYR A 91 4.49 12.24 4.79
CA TYR A 91 3.04 12.02 4.81
C TYR A 91 2.28 13.34 4.79
N LYS A 92 1.11 13.34 4.13
CA LYS A 92 0.24 14.51 4.00
C LYS A 92 -0.70 14.59 5.21
N PHE A 93 -0.91 15.82 5.69
CA PHE A 93 -1.93 16.10 6.69
C PHE A 93 -3.29 16.28 6.01
N VAL A 94 -4.30 15.68 6.62
CA VAL A 94 -5.71 15.85 6.31
C VAL A 94 -6.24 17.04 7.11
N ASN A 95 -6.90 17.97 6.41
CA ASN A 95 -7.42 19.21 7.00
C ASN A 95 -8.94 19.20 7.18
N ASP A 96 -9.64 18.32 6.47
CA ASP A 96 -11.10 18.23 6.49
C ASP A 96 -11.54 16.77 6.29
N GLU A 97 -12.76 16.47 6.73
CA GLU A 97 -13.31 15.11 6.66
C GLU A 97 -13.48 14.59 5.22
N LYS A 98 -13.59 15.47 4.22
CA LYS A 98 -13.71 15.06 2.81
C LYS A 98 -12.36 14.71 2.19
N THR A 99 -11.26 15.18 2.78
CA THR A 99 -9.89 14.87 2.35
C THR A 99 -9.27 13.71 3.14
N LEU A 100 -10.00 13.15 4.11
CA LEU A 100 -9.61 11.94 4.83
C LEU A 100 -9.46 10.77 3.87
#